data_AF-A0A934J3G2-F1
#
_entry.id   AF-A0A934J3G2-F1
#
_cell.length_a   1.000
_cell.length_b   1.000
_cell.length_c   1.000
_cell.angle_alpha   90.00
_cell.angle_beta   90.00
_cell.angle_gamma   90.00
#
_symmetry.space_group_name_H-M   'P 1'
#
loop_
_entity.id
_entity.type
_entity.pdbx_description
1 polymer ?
#
loop_
_entity_poly.entity_id
_entity_poly.type
_entity_poly.pdbx_seq_one_letter_code
_entity_poly.pdbx_strand_id
1 'polypeptide(L)'
;MDIKGIKEFVAKYSLEERSFKGFWDYFNMYQKEHKDDFEKDFNGFNSKEIELFIDTVSLRITNWPEEGYNHIVISVRVHYKGKYMCYYTIVFALNGEVEDDHLSLL
;
A
#
# COMPACT_ATOMS: atom_id res chain seq x y z
N MET A 1 14.26 14.40 -5.68
CA MET A 1 14.57 13.94 -4.31
C MET A 1 15.58 12.80 -4.42
N ASP A 2 16.62 12.77 -3.58
CA ASP A 2 17.55 11.65 -3.56
C ASP A 2 17.07 10.54 -2.60
N ILE A 3 17.81 9.43 -2.50
CA ILE A 3 17.44 8.29 -1.65
C ILE A 3 17.28 8.72 -0.17
N LYS A 4 18.18 9.60 0.32
CA LYS A 4 18.14 10.09 1.69
C LYS A 4 16.87 10.91 1.94
N GLY A 5 16.55 11.83 1.03
CA GLY A 5 15.36 12.66 1.12
C GLY A 5 14.07 11.83 1.09
N ILE A 6 14.01 10.76 0.28
CA ILE A 6 12.84 9.86 0.27
C ILE A 6 12.68 9.17 1.62
N LYS A 7 13.77 8.63 2.20
CA LYS A 7 13.72 7.97 3.52
C LYS A 7 13.30 8.93 4.63
N GLU A 8 13.84 10.15 4.62
CA GLU A 8 13.46 11.20 5.58
C GLU A 8 11.99 11.59 5.43
N PHE A 9 11.49 11.67 4.20
CA PHE A 9 10.08 11.96 3.93
C PHE A 9 9.16 10.84 4.45
N VAL A 10 9.49 9.58 4.17
CA VAL A 10 8.77 8.40 4.69
C VAL A 10 8.70 8.44 6.21
N ALA A 11 9.83 8.70 6.87
CA ALA A 11 9.89 8.77 8.33
C ALA A 11 9.10 9.97 8.90
N LYS A 12 9.24 11.15 8.29
CA LYS A 12 8.57 12.39 8.74
C LYS A 12 7.05 12.25 8.76
N TYR A 13 6.47 11.56 7.78
CA TYR A 13 5.03 11.42 7.64
C TYR A 13 4.50 10.04 8.06
N SER A 14 5.35 9.19 8.66
CA SER A 14 5.02 7.82 9.09
C SER A 14 4.33 7.02 7.98
N LEU A 15 4.88 7.10 6.76
CA LEU A 15 4.21 6.55 5.58
C LEU A 15 4.17 5.01 5.61
N GLU A 16 5.15 4.36 6.23
CA GLU A 16 5.16 2.90 6.39
C GLU A 16 4.00 2.43 7.27
N GLU A 17 3.85 2.99 8.47
CA GLU A 17 2.77 2.63 9.38
C GLU A 17 1.39 2.95 8.78
N ARG A 18 1.30 4.08 8.07
CA ARG A 18 0.06 4.49 7.38
C ARG A 18 -0.26 3.60 6.20
N SER A 19 0.75 3.05 5.50
CA SER A 19 0.55 2.09 4.42
C SER A 19 0.00 0.77 4.95
N PHE A 20 0.52 0.27 6.08
CA PHE A 20 -0.03 -0.93 6.72
C PHE A 20 -1.44 -0.69 7.25
N LYS A 21 -1.71 0.48 7.84
CA LYS A 21 -3.06 0.83 8.28
C LYS A 21 -4.02 0.90 7.08
N GLY A 22 -3.63 1.58 6.00
CA GLY A 22 -4.43 1.70 4.78
C GLY A 22 -4.76 0.33 4.19
N PHE A 23 -3.78 -0.58 4.13
CA PHE A 23 -4.02 -1.96 3.72
C PHE A 23 -5.13 -2.59 4.55
N TRP A 24 -5.06 -2.53 5.89
CA TRP A 24 -6.08 -3.15 6.74
C TRP A 24 -7.45 -2.49 6.60
N ASP A 25 -7.52 -1.18 6.44
CA ASP A 25 -8.79 -0.48 6.21
C ASP A 25 -9.43 -0.97 4.90
N TYR A 26 -8.66 -0.99 3.80
CA TYR A 26 -9.12 -1.46 2.48
C TYR A 26 -9.48 -2.95 2.50
N PHE A 27 -8.61 -3.79 3.05
CA PHE A 27 -8.78 -5.24 3.08
C PHE A 27 -10.00 -5.67 3.91
N ASN A 28 -10.24 -5.00 5.05
CA ASN A 28 -11.43 -5.24 5.87
C ASN A 28 -12.71 -4.77 5.18
N MET A 29 -12.64 -3.73 4.34
CA MET A 29 -13.77 -3.30 3.50
C MET A 29 -14.04 -4.33 2.41
N TYR A 30 -13.00 -4.77 1.68
CA TYR A 30 -13.08 -5.85 0.68
C TYR A 30 -13.72 -7.12 1.26
N GLN A 31 -13.30 -7.54 2.46
CA GLN A 31 -13.90 -8.69 3.15
C GLN A 31 -15.41 -8.54 3.38
N LYS A 32 -15.89 -7.33 3.68
CA LYS A 32 -17.30 -7.06 3.95
C LYS A 32 -18.13 -6.98 2.68
N GLU A 33 -17.61 -6.28 1.66
CA GLU A 33 -18.34 -5.97 0.42
C GLU A 33 -18.30 -7.13 -0.58
N HIS A 34 -17.23 -7.92 -0.58
CA HIS A 34 -16.96 -8.99 -1.53
C HIS A 34 -16.75 -10.35 -0.83
N LYS A 35 -17.58 -10.66 0.16
CA LYS A 35 -17.42 -11.83 1.04
C LYS A 35 -17.22 -13.15 0.29
N ASP A 36 -17.98 -13.38 -0.78
CA ASP A 36 -17.92 -14.64 -1.54
C ASP A 36 -16.59 -14.80 -2.30
N ASP A 37 -16.04 -13.70 -2.81
CA ASP A 37 -14.73 -13.71 -3.49
C ASP A 37 -13.60 -13.76 -2.45
N PHE A 38 -13.75 -13.03 -1.35
CA PHE A 38 -12.83 -13.09 -0.22
C PHE A 38 -12.68 -14.52 0.32
N GLU A 39 -13.78 -15.26 0.50
CA GLU A 39 -13.70 -16.64 1.02
C GLU A 39 -13.06 -17.62 0.01
N LYS A 40 -13.12 -17.34 -1.29
CA LYS A 40 -12.40 -18.16 -2.30
C LYS A 40 -10.88 -18.00 -2.16
N ASP A 41 -10.43 -16.76 -1.96
CA ASP A 41 -9.00 -16.43 -1.91
C ASP A 41 -8.40 -16.64 -0.51
N PHE A 42 -9.19 -16.41 0.53
CA PHE A 42 -8.79 -16.41 1.95
C PHE A 42 -9.65 -17.35 2.80
N ASN A 43 -9.95 -18.55 2.28
CA ASN A 43 -10.76 -19.55 3.00
C ASN A 43 -10.23 -19.83 4.42
N GLY A 44 -11.13 -19.71 5.41
CA GLY A 44 -10.78 -19.86 6.81
C GLY A 44 -9.82 -18.77 7.30
N PHE A 45 -10.02 -17.53 6.84
CA PHE A 45 -9.18 -16.39 7.11
C PHE A 45 -8.83 -16.23 8.59
N ASN A 46 -7.55 -16.01 8.86
CA ASN A 46 -7.03 -15.64 10.15
C ASN A 46 -6.03 -14.50 9.95
N SER A 47 -6.33 -13.32 10.49
CA SER A 47 -5.50 -12.13 10.32
C SER A 47 -4.07 -12.30 10.85
N LYS A 48 -3.84 -13.24 11.78
CA LYS A 48 -2.50 -13.54 12.30
C LYS A 48 -1.58 -14.25 11.29
N GLU A 49 -2.15 -14.78 10.20
CA GLU A 49 -1.39 -15.45 9.14
C GLU A 49 -1.11 -14.51 7.95
N ILE A 50 -1.50 -13.23 8.06
CA ILE A 50 -1.13 -12.19 7.10
C ILE A 50 0.21 -11.59 7.52
N GLU A 51 1.12 -11.51 6.57
CA GLU A 51 2.39 -10.84 6.71
C GLU A 51 2.47 -9.70 5.69
N LEU A 52 2.89 -8.52 6.16
CA LEU A 52 3.00 -7.31 5.35
C LEU A 52 4.44 -6.85 5.28
N PHE A 53 4.88 -6.47 4.09
CA PHE A 53 6.24 -5.98 3.86
C PHE A 53 6.20 -4.75 2.98
N ILE A 54 6.92 -3.69 3.35
CA ILE A 54 7.22 -2.62 2.39
C ILE A 54 8.15 -3.22 1.33
N ASP A 55 7.65 -3.33 0.11
CA ASP A 55 8.42 -3.87 -1.01
C ASP A 55 9.17 -2.77 -1.74
N THR A 56 8.47 -1.68 -2.06
CA THR A 56 9.07 -0.54 -2.74
C THR A 56 8.57 0.79 -2.20
N VAL A 57 9.45 1.79 -2.25
CA VAL A 57 9.14 3.20 -2.07
C VAL A 57 9.66 3.93 -3.30
N SER A 58 8.79 4.64 -4.01
CA SER A 58 9.15 5.31 -5.26
C SER A 58 8.66 6.76 -5.29
N LEU A 59 9.47 7.63 -5.88
CA LEU A 59 9.03 8.94 -6.32
C LEU A 59 8.45 8.80 -7.73
N ARG A 60 7.16 9.10 -7.88
CA ARG A 60 6.50 9.17 -9.18
C ARG A 60 6.39 10.62 -9.62
N ILE A 61 6.98 10.92 -10.78
CA ILE A 61 6.83 12.21 -11.44
C ILE A 61 5.68 12.12 -12.43
N THR A 62 4.67 12.96 -12.29
CA THR A 62 3.49 12.98 -13.17
C THR A 62 3.49 14.28 -14.00
N ASN A 63 2.84 14.27 -15.16
CA ASN A 63 2.72 15.44 -16.05
C ASN A 63 4.04 16.00 -16.61
N TRP A 64 5.02 15.14 -16.90
CA TRP A 64 6.33 15.58 -17.44
C TRP A 64 6.19 16.51 -18.66
N PRO A 65 6.89 17.67 -18.70
CA PRO A 65 7.92 18.13 -17.75
C PRO A 65 7.40 19.01 -16.60
N GLU A 66 6.09 19.15 -16.44
CA GLU A 66 5.51 19.94 -15.35
C GLU A 66 5.74 19.23 -14.00
N GLU A 67 6.21 19.96 -12.99
CA GLU A 67 6.59 19.38 -11.69
C GLU A 67 5.53 19.58 -10.60
N GLY A 68 4.34 20.10 -10.96
CA GLY A 68 3.31 20.50 -10.00
C GLY A 68 2.58 19.34 -9.32
N TYR A 69 2.66 18.13 -9.88
CA TYR A 69 1.88 16.98 -9.42
C TYR A 69 2.75 15.72 -9.36
N ASN A 70 3.28 15.42 -8.18
CA ASN A 70 4.23 14.32 -7.96
C ASN A 70 3.87 13.58 -6.66
N HIS A 71 4.29 12.32 -6.57
CA HIS A 71 3.84 11.44 -5.48
C HIS A 71 4.97 10.59 -4.91
N ILE A 72 4.83 10.25 -3.63
CA ILE A 72 5.49 9.07 -3.06
C ILE A 72 4.52 7.90 -3.16
N VAL A 73 4.93 6.84 -3.84
CA VAL A 73 4.14 5.62 -3.97
C VAL A 73 4.82 4.51 -3.18
N ILE A 74 4.06 3.90 -2.27
CA ILE A 74 4.50 2.76 -1.47
C ILE A 74 3.72 1.52 -1.92
N SER A 75 4.43 0.45 -2.23
CA SER A 75 3.83 -0.86 -2.47
C SER A 75 4.13 -1.78 -1.29
N VAL A 76 3.06 -2.27 -0.67
CA VAL A 76 3.04 -3.26 0.39
C VAL A 76 2.81 -4.63 -0.23
N ARG A 77 3.78 -5.54 -0.06
CA ARG A 77 3.62 -6.95 -0.40
C ARG A 77 2.82 -7.65 0.70
N VAL A 78 1.82 -8.42 0.31
CA VAL A 78 0.96 -9.17 1.22
C VAL A 78 1.18 -10.66 1.01
N HIS A 79 1.56 -11.34 2.10
CA HIS A 79 1.60 -12.79 2.15
C HIS A 79 0.49 -13.31 3.06
N TYR A 80 -0.09 -14.46 2.70
CA TYR A 80 -1.04 -15.20 3.53
C TYR A 80 -0.59 -16.65 3.63
N LYS A 81 -0.46 -17.20 4.85
CA LYS A 81 0.03 -18.56 5.09
C LYS A 81 1.38 -18.83 4.39
N GLY A 82 2.27 -17.83 4.41
CA GLY A 82 3.60 -17.89 3.79
C GLY A 82 3.62 -17.83 2.25
N LYS A 83 2.47 -17.62 1.59
CA LYS A 83 2.37 -17.46 0.13
C LYS A 83 2.14 -16.01 -0.23
N TYR A 84 2.81 -15.53 -1.28
CA TYR A 84 2.51 -14.23 -1.88
C TYR A 84 1.09 -14.23 -2.46
N MET A 85 0.30 -13.23 -2.10
CA MET A 85 -1.11 -13.11 -2.52
C MET A 85 -1.33 -11.90 -3.42
N CYS A 86 -0.87 -10.73 -2.99
CA CYS A 86 -1.19 -9.48 -3.67
C CYS A 86 -0.25 -8.34 -3.28
N TYR A 87 -0.37 -7.23 -4.01
CA TYR A 87 0.16 -5.94 -3.59
C TYR A 87 -0.97 -5.02 -3.17
N TYR A 88 -0.75 -4.28 -2.10
CA TYR A 88 -1.49 -3.06 -1.80
C TYR A 88 -0.60 -1.87 -2.11
N THR A 89 -1.08 -0.95 -2.93
CA THR A 89 -0.33 0.25 -3.31
C THR A 89 -1.07 1.48 -2.82
N ILE A 90 -0.34 2.37 -2.16
CA ILE A 90 -0.85 3.63 -1.64
C ILE A 90 -0.03 4.81 -2.20
N VAL A 91 -0.74 5.86 -2.58
CA VAL A 91 -0.20 7.06 -3.23
C VAL A 91 -0.32 8.23 -2.27
N PHE A 92 0.82 8.83 -1.95
CA PHE A 92 0.92 10.00 -1.11
C PHE A 92 1.32 11.23 -1.92
N ALA A 93 0.62 12.34 -1.72
CA ALA A 93 1.08 13.65 -2.16
C ALA A 93 2.37 14.05 -1.42
N LEU A 94 3.12 15.01 -1.98
CA LEU A 94 4.36 15.52 -1.34
C LEU A 94 4.10 16.34 -0.05
N ASN A 95 2.85 16.58 0.33
CA ASN A 95 2.49 17.10 1.65
C ASN A 95 2.25 15.98 2.70
N GLY A 96 2.29 14.71 2.28
CA GLY A 96 2.07 13.53 3.10
C GLY A 96 0.60 13.05 3.17
N GLU A 97 -0.34 13.70 2.49
CA GLU A 97 -1.74 13.26 2.43
C GLU A 97 -1.88 12.02 1.52
N VAL A 98 -2.84 11.14 1.85
CA VAL A 98 -3.19 10.01 0.97
C VAL A 98 -4.07 10.58 -0.14
N GLU A 99 -3.72 10.32 -1.39
CA GLU A 99 -4.55 10.70 -2.54
C GLU A 99 -5.32 9.52 -3.10
N ASP A 100 -4.72 8.33 -3.10
CA ASP A 100 -5.31 7.14 -3.67
C ASP A 100 -4.69 5.86 -3.08
N ASP A 101 -5.44 4.77 -3.12
CA ASP A 101 -4.97 3.45 -2.76
C ASP A 101 -5.72 2.34 -3.52
N HIS A 102 -5.04 1.23 -3.77
CA HIS A 102 -5.67 0.08 -4.42
C HIS A 102 -4.99 -1.24 -4.06
N LEU A 103 -5.78 -2.30 -4.10
CA LEU A 103 -5.33 -3.68 -3.98
C LEU A 103 -5.25 -4.31 -5.38
N SER A 104 -4.12 -4.92 -5.71
CA SER A 104 -3.94 -5.72 -6.93
C SER A 104 -3.76 -7.18 -6.55
N LEU A 105 -4.83 -7.97 -6.70
CA LEU A 105 -4.81 -9.43 -6.58
C LEU A 105 -4.12 -10.05 -7.81
N LEU A 106 -3.43 -11.17 -7.61
CA LEU A 106 -2.88 -11.99 -8.71
C LEU A 106 -3.94 -12.85 -9.39
#